data_AF-A0A3D1F563-F1
#
_entry.id   AF-A0A3D1F563-F1
#
_cell.length_a   1.000
_cell.length_b   1.000
_cell.length_c   1.000
_cell.angle_alpha   90.00
_cell.angle_beta   90.00
_cell.angle_gamma   90.00
#
_symmetry.space_group_name_H-M   'P 1'
#
loop_
_entity.id
_entity.type
_entity.pdbx_description
1 polymer ?
#
loop_
_entity_poly.entity_id
_entity_poly.type
_entity_poly.pdbx_seq_one_letter_code
_entity_poly.pdbx_strand_id
1 'polypeptide(L)'
;MNFQPNRLARGLRGACTQSVGAVWSVLEPQTTDAPLVNAILTQLQSDGYATYQSNHPINVEQTCKLLDDLLSRQLDSLVIRLRPDHYESKDVLD
;
A
#
# COMPACT_ATOMS: atom_id res chain seq x y z
N MET A 1 -3.74 32.14 -12.43
CA MET A 1 -4.86 31.32 -11.91
C MET A 1 -4.29 29.99 -11.43
N ASN A 2 -4.26 29.74 -10.11
CA ASN A 2 -3.72 28.50 -9.51
C ASN A 2 -4.83 27.45 -9.35
N PHE A 3 -5.35 26.93 -10.46
CA PHE A 3 -6.27 25.79 -10.38
C PHE A 3 -5.46 24.50 -10.24
N GLN A 4 -5.60 23.80 -9.11
CA GLN A 4 -5.11 22.44 -8.95
C GLN A 4 -6.27 21.47 -9.14
N PRO A 5 -6.25 20.61 -10.18
CA PRO A 5 -7.31 19.66 -10.42
C PRO A 5 -7.43 18.68 -9.25
N ASN A 6 -8.65 18.47 -8.76
CA ASN A 6 -8.94 17.50 -7.73
C ASN A 6 -8.74 16.07 -8.28
N ARG A 7 -7.66 15.41 -7.86
CA ARG A 7 -7.29 14.07 -8.33
C ARG A 7 -8.33 13.00 -7.94
N LEU A 8 -9.06 13.19 -6.84
CA LEU A 8 -10.14 12.29 -6.42
C LEU A 8 -11.35 12.35 -7.38
N ALA A 9 -11.63 13.51 -7.97
CA ALA A 9 -12.70 13.66 -8.95
C ALA A 9 -12.37 12.98 -10.29
N ARG A 10 -11.07 12.77 -10.58
CA ARG A 10 -10.60 12.01 -11.76
C ARG A 10 -10.84 10.50 -11.60
N GLY A 11 -10.59 9.95 -10.41
CA GLY A 11 -10.85 8.53 -10.11
C GLY A 11 -12.31 8.15 -10.31
N LEU A 12 -13.24 9.00 -9.87
CA LEU A 12 -14.69 8.78 -10.00
C LEU A 12 -15.20 8.60 -11.44
N ARG A 13 -14.43 9.02 -12.45
CA ARG A 13 -14.78 8.84 -13.88
C ARG A 13 -14.11 7.62 -14.52
N GLY A 14 -13.47 6.75 -13.74
CA GLY A 14 -12.71 5.61 -14.24
C GLY A 14 -11.36 5.98 -14.86
N ALA A 15 -10.85 7.19 -14.57
CA ALA A 15 -9.52 7.61 -15.00
C ALA A 15 -8.49 7.35 -13.88
N CYS A 16 -7.22 7.22 -14.24
CA CYS A 16 -6.13 7.00 -13.29
C CYS A 16 -6.11 8.06 -12.17
N THR A 17 -6.01 7.63 -10.91
CA THR A 17 -5.92 8.48 -9.72
C THR A 17 -4.52 9.05 -9.49
N GLN A 18 -3.52 8.57 -10.25
CA GLN A 18 -2.09 8.77 -10.02
C GLN A 18 -1.71 8.41 -8.60
N SER A 19 -2.11 7.22 -8.18
CA SER A 19 -1.84 6.75 -6.84
C SER A 19 -1.44 5.28 -6.77
N VAL A 20 -0.51 4.99 -5.87
CA VAL A 20 0.07 3.65 -5.68
C VAL A 20 0.03 3.29 -4.21
N GLY A 21 -0.49 2.11 -3.90
CA GLY A 21 -0.42 1.54 -2.56
C GLY A 21 0.73 0.55 -2.43
N ALA A 22 1.27 0.43 -1.23
CA ALA A 22 2.20 -0.63 -0.84
C ALA A 22 1.76 -1.25 0.49
N VAL A 23 1.58 -2.57 0.48
CA VAL A 23 1.35 -3.38 1.69
C VAL A 23 2.56 -4.27 1.90
N TRP A 24 3.29 -4.03 2.99
CA TRP A 24 4.58 -4.69 3.26
C TRP A 24 4.84 -4.78 4.77
N SER A 25 5.44 -5.87 5.26
CA SER A 25 5.92 -5.92 6.65
C SER A 25 7.23 -5.13 6.76
N VAL A 26 7.16 -3.87 7.20
CA VAL A 26 8.34 -2.97 7.33
C VAL A 26 8.95 -3.04 8.74
N LEU A 27 8.20 -3.62 9.69
CA LEU A 27 8.59 -3.66 11.11
C LEU A 27 9.42 -4.89 11.49
N GLU A 28 9.61 -5.85 10.59
CA GLU A 28 10.48 -6.99 10.85
C GLU A 28 11.94 -6.61 10.53
N PRO A 29 12.84 -6.56 11.53
CA PRO A 29 14.25 -6.23 11.31
C PRO A 29 14.96 -7.21 10.36
N GLN A 30 14.39 -8.40 10.18
CA GLN A 30 14.90 -9.45 9.29
C GLN A 30 14.41 -9.30 7.85
N THR A 31 13.49 -8.38 7.56
CA THR A 31 13.07 -8.09 6.19
C THR A 31 14.03 -7.12 5.53
N THR A 32 15.02 -7.66 4.85
CA THR A 32 16.00 -6.94 4.02
C THR A 32 15.39 -6.06 2.92
N ASP A 33 14.08 -6.14 2.71
CA ASP A 33 13.38 -5.52 1.59
C ASP A 33 12.67 -4.20 1.93
N ALA A 34 12.68 -3.78 3.20
CA ALA A 34 12.17 -2.46 3.60
C ALA A 34 12.83 -1.28 2.83
N PRO A 35 14.15 -1.29 2.58
CA PRO A 35 14.78 -0.27 1.73
C PRO A 35 14.26 -0.29 0.28
N LEU A 36 13.93 -1.47 -0.25
CA LEU A 36 13.46 -1.62 -1.62
C LEU A 36 12.07 -1.02 -1.81
N VAL A 37 11.13 -1.31 -0.91
CA VAL A 37 9.78 -0.72 -1.01
C VAL A 37 9.85 0.81 -0.83
N ASN A 38 10.68 1.29 0.10
CA ASN A 38 10.86 2.73 0.30
C ASN A 38 11.48 3.40 -0.94
N ALA A 39 12.44 2.78 -1.61
CA ALA A 39 13.03 3.31 -2.83
C ALA A 39 11.99 3.43 -3.96
N ILE A 40 11.16 2.40 -4.15
CA ILE A 40 10.06 2.41 -5.13
C ILE A 40 9.08 3.54 -4.83
N LEU A 41 8.61 3.64 -3.59
CA LEU A 41 7.64 4.66 -3.19
C LEU A 41 8.22 6.08 -3.29
N THR A 42 9.49 6.27 -2.94
CA THR A 42 10.17 7.56 -3.05
C THR A 42 10.27 8.00 -4.51
N GLN A 43 10.65 7.07 -5.41
CA GLN A 43 10.69 7.37 -6.84
C GLN A 43 9.31 7.76 -7.38
N LEU A 44 8.27 6.99 -7.05
CA LEU A 44 6.90 7.27 -7.48
C LEU A 44 6.37 8.60 -6.93
N GLN A 45 6.69 8.96 -5.69
CA GLN A 45 6.38 10.27 -5.14
C GLN A 45 7.06 11.39 -5.94
N SER A 46 8.34 11.21 -6.30
CA SER A 46 9.08 12.18 -7.11
C SER A 46 8.50 12.35 -8.52
N ASP A 47 7.91 11.27 -9.07
CA ASP A 47 7.19 11.27 -10.34
C ASP A 47 5.76 11.84 -10.23
N GLY A 48 5.36 12.27 -9.02
CA GLY A 48 4.09 12.96 -8.76
C GLY A 48 2.92 12.06 -8.36
N TYR A 49 3.16 10.77 -8.10
CA TYR A 49 2.14 9.85 -7.60
C TYR A 49 1.86 10.08 -6.11
N ALA A 50 0.60 9.95 -5.71
CA ALA A 50 0.26 9.80 -4.31
C ALA A 50 0.58 8.38 -3.86
N THR A 51 1.39 8.21 -2.82
CA THR A 51 1.75 6.88 -2.31
C THR A 51 1.10 6.62 -0.96
N TYR A 52 0.63 5.39 -0.77
CA TYR A 52 0.07 4.90 0.48
C TYR A 52 0.91 3.71 0.95
N GLN A 53 1.42 3.78 2.17
CA GLN A 53 2.18 2.68 2.77
C GLN A 53 1.39 2.13 3.95
N SER A 54 1.30 0.81 4.04
CA SER A 54 0.64 0.13 5.14
C SER A 54 1.43 -1.11 5.53
N ASN A 55 1.51 -1.37 6.84
CA ASN A 55 2.11 -2.59 7.33
C ASN A 55 1.22 -3.80 7.02
N HIS A 56 1.83 -4.93 6.72
CA HIS A 56 1.13 -6.19 6.54
C HIS A 56 0.49 -6.64 7.86
N PRO A 57 -0.84 -6.85 7.93
CA PRO A 57 -1.50 -7.34 9.15
C PRO A 57 -1.13 -8.80 9.46
N ILE A 58 -1.26 -9.20 10.72
CA ILE A 58 -0.90 -10.56 11.16
C ILE A 58 -1.99 -11.58 10.79
N ASN A 59 -3.24 -11.14 10.67
CA ASN A 59 -4.35 -12.04 10.33
C ASN A 59 -4.97 -11.76 8.95
N VAL A 60 -5.60 -12.79 8.39
CA VAL A 60 -6.20 -12.74 7.05
C VAL A 60 -7.33 -11.73 6.99
N GLU A 61 -8.18 -11.66 8.00
CA GLU A 61 -9.34 -10.77 8.02
C GLU A 61 -8.94 -9.29 7.98
N GLN A 62 -7.94 -8.88 8.76
CA GLN A 62 -7.41 -7.51 8.71
C GLN A 62 -6.70 -7.25 7.38
N THR A 63 -6.07 -8.26 6.78
CA THR A 63 -5.47 -8.12 5.45
C THR A 63 -6.55 -7.86 4.41
N CYS A 64 -7.63 -8.65 4.38
CA CYS A 64 -8.75 -8.43 3.46
C CYS A 64 -9.34 -7.03 3.65
N LYS A 65 -9.58 -6.61 4.90
CA LYS A 65 -10.09 -5.27 5.20
C LYS A 65 -9.16 -4.15 4.74
N LEU A 66 -7.86 -4.30 4.94
CA LEU A 66 -6.86 -3.34 4.46
C LEU A 66 -6.87 -3.25 2.93
N LEU A 67 -6.98 -4.39 2.25
CA LEU A 67 -7.05 -4.43 0.80
C LEU A 67 -8.35 -3.78 0.29
N ASP A 68 -9.49 -4.01 0.93
CA ASP A 68 -10.75 -3.34 0.61
C ASP A 68 -10.65 -1.83 0.81
N ASP A 69 -10.04 -1.38 1.90
CA ASP A 69 -9.80 0.04 2.20
C ASP A 69 -8.89 0.69 1.14
N LEU A 70 -7.90 -0.03 0.61
CA LEU A 70 -7.01 0.45 -0.44
C LEU A 70 -7.69 0.44 -1.82
N LEU A 71 -8.45 -0.61 -2.15
CA LEU A 71 -9.20 -0.71 -3.40
C LEU A 71 -10.32 0.34 -3.49
N SER A 72 -10.98 0.66 -2.38
CA SER A 72 -12.01 1.71 -2.32
C SER A 72 -11.47 3.10 -2.66
N ARG A 73 -10.16 3.32 -2.53
CA ARG A 73 -9.46 4.56 -2.91
C ARG A 73 -9.14 4.62 -4.40
N GLN A 74 -9.45 3.58 -5.17
CA GLN A 74 -9.22 3.49 -6.62
C GLN A 74 -7.74 3.72 -6.99
N LEU A 75 -6.83 3.09 -6.27
CA LEU A 75 -5.40 3.10 -6.60
C LEU A 75 -5.19 2.61 -8.02
N ASP A 76 -4.24 3.21 -8.74
CA ASP A 76 -3.86 2.74 -10.08
C ASP A 76 -3.09 1.42 -10.01
N SER A 77 -2.31 1.26 -8.94
CA SER A 77 -1.47 0.09 -8.71
C SER A 77 -1.34 -0.20 -7.22
N LEU A 78 -1.16 -1.48 -6.91
CA LEU A 78 -0.92 -1.96 -5.55
C LEU A 78 0.27 -2.93 -5.56
N VAL A 79 1.30 -2.59 -4.78
CA VAL A 79 2.45 -3.45 -4.54
C VAL A 79 2.21 -4.20 -3.24
N ILE A 80 2.20 -5.53 -3.30
CA ILE A 80 1.95 -6.36 -2.12
C ILE A 80 3.07 -7.38 -2.00
N ARG A 81 3.62 -7.49 -0.80
CA ARG A 81 4.36 -8.66 -0.40
C ARG A 81 3.59 -9.37 0.70
N LEU A 82 2.93 -10.47 0.33
CA LEU A 82 2.31 -11.38 1.27
C LEU A 82 3.32 -12.44 1.70
N ARG A 83 3.32 -12.75 2.99
CA ARG A 83 4.03 -13.90 3.56
C ARG A 83 2.98 -14.86 4.13
N PRO A 84 2.59 -15.92 3.37
CA PRO A 84 1.56 -16.85 3.81
C PRO A 84 1.87 -17.50 5.17
N ASP A 85 3.16 -17.69 5.43
CA ASP A 85 3.74 -18.16 6.69
C ASP A 85 3.41 -17.27 7.89
N HIS A 86 3.10 -16.00 7.69
CA HIS A 86 2.66 -15.12 8.78
C HIS A 86 1.24 -15.42 9.28
N TYR A 87 0.41 -16.08 8.47
CA TYR A 87 -0.95 -16.44 8.87
C TYR A 87 -1.03 -17.78 9.61
N GLU A 88 0.03 -18.59 9.56
CA GLU A 88 0.07 -19.92 10.17
C GLU A 88 0.66 -19.92 11.60
N SER A 89 1.34 -18.85 12.01
CA SER A 89 1.88 -18.72 13.36
C SER A 89 0.80 -18.39 14.38
N LYS A 90 0.36 -19.42 15.11
CA LYS A 90 -0.38 -19.29 16.39
C LYS A 90 0.48 -18.80 17.56
N ASP A 91 1.79 -18.63 17.37
CA ASP A 91 2.74 -18.42 18.46
C ASP A 91 3.27 -16.99 18.51
N VAL A 92 2.41 -16.01 18.85
CA VAL A 92 2.84 -14.84 19.65
C VAL A 92 1.67 -14.41 20.54
N LEU A 93 1.30 -15.29 21.48
CA LEU A 93 0.73 -14.88 22.75
C LEU A 93 1.79 -15.19 23.79
N ASP A 94 2.60 -14.18 24.11
CA ASP A 94 3.23 -13.95 25.42
C ASP A 94 3.75 -12.50 25.49
#